data_AF-A0A3D0XA54-F1
#
_entry.id   AF-A0A3D0XA54-F1
#
_cell.length_a   1.000
_cell.length_b   1.000
_cell.length_c   1.000
_cell.angle_alpha   90.00
_cell.angle_beta   90.00
_cell.angle_gamma   90.00
#
_symmetry.space_group_name_H-M   'P 1'
#
loop_
_entity.id
_entity.type
_entity.pdbx_description
1 polymer ?
#
loop_
_entity_poly.entity_id
_entity_poly.type
_entity_poly.pdbx_seq_one_letter_code
_entity_poly.pdbx_strand_id
1 'polypeptide(L)'
;MKIEELKEGIRNISEPRRTGYGNIRHKLEDIIIIGLCTIICGGEDFADMEAFGKSRQEYLSKFLYFRMVYLIVTHSDEYLKN
;
A
#
# COMPACT_ATOMS: atom_id res chain seq x y z
N MET A 1 -1.39 -9.22 16.91
CA MET A 1 -2.05 -9.72 15.68
C MET A 1 -0.98 -9.97 14.64
N LYS A 2 -0.92 -11.15 14.02
CA LYS A 2 0.05 -11.42 12.95
C LYS A 2 -0.52 -10.92 11.62
N ILE A 3 0.33 -10.38 10.74
CA ILE A 3 -0.10 -9.91 9.42
C ILE A 3 -0.73 -11.04 8.59
N GLU A 4 -0.28 -12.28 8.77
CA GLU A 4 -0.83 -13.43 8.03
C GLU A 4 -2.26 -13.79 8.42
N GLU A 5 -2.62 -13.63 9.70
CA GLU A 5 -4.00 -13.82 10.17
C GLU A 5 -4.93 -12.76 9.56
N LEU A 6 -4.42 -11.52 9.45
CA LEU A 6 -5.15 -10.44 8.81
C LEU A 6 -5.32 -10.71 7.31
N LYS A 7 -4.27 -11.21 6.63
CA LYS A 7 -4.33 -11.60 5.22
C LYS A 7 -5.40 -12.64 4.93
N GLU A 8 -5.46 -13.70 5.74
CA GLU A 8 -6.50 -14.72 5.56
C GLU A 8 -7.91 -14.18 5.86
N GLY A 9 -8.04 -13.30 6.86
CA GLY A 9 -9.32 -12.67 7.19
C GLY A 9 -9.91 -11.83 6.05
N ILE A 10 -9.07 -11.20 5.23
CA ILE A 10 -9.49 -10.32 4.12
C ILE A 10 -9.41 -10.98 2.73
N ARG A 11 -8.99 -12.25 2.67
CA ARG A 11 -8.73 -12.98 1.41
C ARG A 11 -9.93 -13.06 0.47
N ASN A 12 -11.13 -13.11 1.02
CA ASN A 12 -12.37 -13.29 0.25
C ASN A 12 -13.07 -11.97 -0.10
N ILE A 13 -12.40 -10.82 0.06
CA ILE A 13 -12.95 -9.54 -0.38
C ILE A 13 -13.01 -9.53 -1.91
N SER A 14 -14.21 -9.33 -2.45
CA SER A 14 -14.42 -9.16 -3.89
C SER A 14 -13.74 -7.86 -4.34
N GLU A 15 -12.93 -7.93 -5.40
CA GLU A 15 -12.20 -6.78 -5.95
C GLU A 15 -13.17 -5.67 -6.41
N PRO A 16 -13.28 -4.54 -5.67
CA PRO A 16 -14.22 -3.49 -6.02
C PRO A 16 -13.63 -2.53 -7.07
N ARG A 17 -12.31 -2.57 -7.30
CA ARG A 17 -11.64 -1.68 -8.25
C ARG A 17 -11.91 -2.14 -9.68
N ARG A 18 -11.94 -1.18 -10.60
CA ARG A 18 -12.15 -1.45 -12.02
C ARG A 18 -10.98 -2.25 -12.62
N THR A 19 -11.21 -3.52 -12.94
CA THR A 19 -10.17 -4.42 -13.49
C THR A 19 -10.00 -4.35 -15.00
N GLY A 20 -11.05 -3.98 -15.76
CA GLY A 20 -11.05 -4.07 -17.24
C GLY A 20 -10.25 -3.01 -18.01
N TYR A 21 -9.92 -1.87 -17.38
CA TYR A 21 -9.14 -0.78 -18.01
C TYR A 21 -8.28 -0.04 -16.98
N GLY A 22 -8.06 -0.65 -15.81
CA GLY A 22 -7.39 -0.03 -14.67
C GLY A 22 -5.93 -0.41 -14.56
N ASN A 23 -5.10 0.52 -14.09
CA ASN A 23 -3.70 0.28 -13.78
C ASN A 23 -3.56 -0.39 -12.40
N ILE A 24 -4.07 -1.60 -12.26
CA ILE A 24 -3.99 -2.37 -11.02
C ILE A 24 -2.58 -2.92 -10.88
N ARG A 25 -1.76 -2.21 -10.09
CA ARG A 25 -0.37 -2.58 -9.81
C ARG A 25 -0.18 -3.24 -8.45
N HIS A 26 -1.23 -3.24 -7.63
CA HIS A 26 -1.21 -3.69 -6.25
C HIS A 26 -2.40 -4.58 -5.98
N LYS A 27 -2.14 -5.64 -5.23
CA LYS A 27 -3.17 -6.48 -4.63
C LYS A 27 -4.01 -5.65 -3.66
N LEU A 28 -5.32 -5.93 -3.60
CA LEU A 28 -6.24 -5.18 -2.75
C LEU A 28 -5.88 -5.41 -1.26
N GLU A 29 -5.53 -6.64 -0.95
CA GLU A 29 -5.13 -7.09 0.38
C GLU A 29 -3.93 -6.29 0.89
N ASP A 30 -2.92 -6.09 0.05
CA ASP A 30 -1.72 -5.34 0.42
C ASP A 30 -2.05 -3.86 0.71
N ILE A 31 -2.97 -3.24 -0.06
CA ILE A 31 -3.43 -1.87 0.18
C ILE A 31 -4.17 -1.77 1.52
N ILE A 32 -5.09 -2.69 1.79
CA ILE A 32 -5.88 -2.71 3.03
C ILE A 32 -4.96 -2.84 4.25
N ILE A 33 -3.95 -3.71 4.18
CA ILE A 33 -3.01 -3.93 5.28
C ILE A 33 -2.19 -2.66 5.55
N ILE A 34 -1.64 -2.02 4.52
CA ILE A 34 -0.85 -0.79 4.69
C ILE A 34 -1.74 0.34 5.22
N GLY A 35 -2.98 0.48 4.73
CA GLY A 35 -3.91 1.49 5.19
C GLY A 35 -4.28 1.29 6.67
N LEU A 36 -4.58 0.04 7.08
CA LEU A 36 -4.86 -0.28 8.47
C LEU A 36 -3.66 0.01 9.38
N CYS A 37 -2.44 -0.39 8.98
CA CYS A 37 -1.23 -0.10 9.74
C CYS A 37 -0.99 1.42 9.88
N THR A 38 -1.26 2.18 8.81
CA THR A 38 -1.13 3.64 8.80
C THR A 38 -2.10 4.27 9.80
N ILE A 39 -3.37 3.87 9.78
CA ILE A 39 -4.41 4.38 10.70
C ILE A 39 -4.07 4.03 12.15
N ILE A 40 -3.61 2.80 12.42
CA ILE A 40 -3.18 2.38 13.77
C ILE A 40 -1.99 3.23 14.26
N CYS A 41 -1.12 3.65 13.35
CA CYS A 41 0.01 4.53 13.65
C CYS A 41 -0.37 6.02 13.70
N GLY A 42 -1.65 6.37 13.56
CA GLY A 42 -2.14 7.73 13.65
C GLY A 42 -2.01 8.54 12.35
N GLY A 43 -1.77 7.88 11.22
CA GLY A 43 -1.87 8.53 9.91
C GLY A 43 -3.33 8.64 9.46
N GLU A 44 -3.65 9.73 8.78
CA GLU A 44 -5.04 10.09 8.44
C GLU A 44 -5.28 10.10 6.92
N ASP A 45 -4.21 10.21 6.12
CA ASP A 45 -4.33 10.35 4.68
C ASP A 45 -3.39 9.43 3.88
N PHE A 46 -3.42 9.59 2.55
CA PHE A 46 -2.59 8.80 1.65
C PHE A 46 -1.11 9.21 1.66
N ALA A 47 -0.80 10.45 2.06
CA ALA A 47 0.58 10.90 2.20
C ALA A 47 1.23 10.23 3.42
N ASP A 48 0.49 10.10 4.53
CA ASP A 48 0.90 9.33 5.69
C ASP A 48 1.09 7.85 5.34
N MET A 49 0.21 7.29 4.51
CA MET A 49 0.31 5.91 4.04
C MET A 49 1.58 5.69 3.20
N GLU A 50 1.94 6.66 2.36
CA GLU A 50 3.18 6.65 1.60
C GLU A 50 4.41 6.77 2.51
N ALA A 51 4.39 7.72 3.46
CA ALA A 51 5.47 7.93 4.43
C ALA A 51 5.68 6.69 5.32
N PHE A 52 4.61 6.06 5.77
CA PHE A 52 4.64 4.80 6.50
C PHE A 52 5.22 3.68 5.65
N GLY A 53 4.76 3.53 4.40
CA GLY A 53 5.25 2.54 3.46
C GLY A 53 6.76 2.67 3.17
N LYS A 54 7.25 3.91 3.01
CA LYS A 54 8.67 4.23 2.84
C LYS A 54 9.48 3.92 4.11
N SER A 55 9.03 4.39 5.28
CA SER A 55 9.77 4.22 6.54
C SER A 55 9.85 2.77 7.03
N ARG A 56 8.90 1.91 6.66
CA ARG A 56 8.84 0.50 7.06
C ARG A 56 9.03 -0.47 5.89
N GLN A 57 9.56 -0.01 4.76
CA GLN A 57 9.68 -0.78 3.53
C GLN A 57 10.38 -2.13 3.72
N GLU A 58 11.51 -2.16 4.44
CA GLU A 58 12.28 -3.40 4.69
C GLU A 58 11.52 -4.44 5.52
N TYR A 59 10.63 -3.98 6.41
CA TYR A 59 9.80 -4.86 7.21
C TYR A 59 8.60 -5.36 6.41
N LEU A 60 7.92 -4.44 5.70
CA LEU A 60 6.73 -4.74 4.91
C LEU A 60 7.03 -5.62 3.69
N SER A 61 8.22 -5.51 3.09
CA SER A 61 8.63 -6.32 1.94
C SER A 61 8.70 -7.82 2.24
N LYS A 62 8.80 -8.21 3.51
CA LYS A 62 8.75 -9.62 3.95
C LYS A 62 7.35 -10.22 3.83
N PHE A 63 6.32 -9.38 3.79
CA PHE A 63 4.91 -9.80 3.87
C PHE A 63 4.09 -9.34 2.66
N LEU A 64 4.42 -8.21 2.05
CA LEU A 64 3.64 -7.55 0.99
C LEU A 64 4.40 -7.50 -0.34
N TYR A 65 3.68 -7.61 -1.45
CA TYR A 65 4.28 -7.50 -2.78
C TYR A 65 4.46 -6.02 -3.15
N PHE A 66 5.60 -5.47 -2.76
CA PHE A 66 5.82 -4.02 -2.78
C PHE A 66 6.23 -3.49 -4.15
N ARG A 67 5.25 -3.23 -5.03
CA ARG A 67 5.48 -2.43 -6.26
C ARG A 67 5.25 -0.93 -6.05
N MET A 68 5.02 -0.50 -4.80
CA MET A 68 4.51 0.82 -4.42
C MET A 68 5.57 1.93 -4.42
N VAL A 69 6.84 1.63 -4.15
CA VAL A 69 7.87 2.69 -4.09
C VAL A 69 8.25 3.25 -5.48
N TYR A 70 8.08 2.49 -6.57
CA TYR A 70 8.64 2.90 -7.86
C TYR A 70 7.78 3.86 -8.70
N LEU A 71 6.51 4.09 -8.37
CA LEU A 71 5.59 4.77 -9.31
C LEU A 71 4.90 6.04 -8.79
N ILE A 72 4.81 6.21 -7.47
CA ILE A 72 4.36 7.49 -6.89
C ILE A 72 5.53 8.47 -6.87
N VAL A 73 6.72 7.97 -6.53
CA VAL A 73 7.96 8.74 -6.36
C VAL A 73 8.44 9.39 -7.66
N THR A 74 8.24 8.77 -8.83
CA THR A 74 8.63 9.43 -10.10
C THR A 74 7.70 10.57 -10.50
N HIS A 75 6.46 10.60 -10.03
CA HIS A 75 5.52 11.70 -10.38
C HIS A 75 5.49 12.81 -9.33
N SER A 76 6.19 12.70 -8.21
CA SER A 76 6.33 13.78 -7.23
C SER A 76 7.74 14.35 -7.19
N ASP A 77 8.78 13.53 -7.37
CA ASP A 77 10.18 14.02 -7.36
C ASP A 77 10.63 14.59 -8.73
N GLU A 78 9.95 14.25 -9.83
CA GLU A 78 10.27 14.79 -11.17
C GLU A 78 9.65 16.19 -11.40
N TYR A 79 8.63 16.57 -10.62
CA TYR A 79 8.02 17.91 -10.67
C TYR A 79 8.65 18.93 -9.70
N LEU A 80 9.57 18.50 -8.84
CA LEU A 80 10.35 19.38 -7.95
C LEU A 80 11.76 19.66 -8.47
N LYS A 81 12.08 19.20 -9.69
CA LYS A 81 13.39 19.38 -10.35
C LYS A 81 13.38 20.31 -11.56
N ASN A 82 12.30 21.05 -11.82
CA ASN A 82 12.27 22.13 -12.81
C ASN A 82 11.64 23.40 -12.22
#